data_AF-A0A4R4R863-F1
#
_entry.id   AF-A0A4R4R863-F1
#
_cell.length_a   1.000
_cell.length_b   1.000
_cell.length_c   1.000
_cell.angle_alpha   90.00
_cell.angle_beta   90.00
_cell.angle_gamma   90.00
#
_symmetry.space_group_name_H-M   'P 1'
#
loop_
_entity.id
_entity.type
_entity.pdbx_description
1 polymer ?
#
loop_
_entity_poly.entity_id
_entity_poly.type
_entity_poly.pdbx_seq_one_letter_code
_entity_poly.pdbx_strand_id
1 'polypeptide(L)'
;AGAEAMQISGGDGAAVRIIASTYFLDGAGGELVVDGRRLSGPFTITVIGDPTTMATALKIPGGVAASVAGDGGNVIVEDREVAEVSALHAPVKLEHARPVS
;
A
#
# COMPACT_ATOMS: atom_id res chain seq x y z
N ALA A 1 12.25 -3.62 -3.87
CA ALA A 1 12.71 -2.23 -3.68
C ALA A 1 13.10 -1.88 -2.23
N GLY A 2 12.98 -2.80 -1.24
CA GLY A 2 13.50 -2.55 0.11
C GLY A 2 12.68 -1.55 0.95
N ALA A 3 11.35 -1.61 0.87
CA ALA A 3 10.48 -0.73 1.65
C ALA A 3 10.46 -1.16 3.12
N GLU A 4 10.58 -0.21 4.04
CA GLU A 4 10.60 -0.48 5.49
C GLU A 4 9.21 -0.34 6.12
N ALA A 5 8.41 0.61 5.63
CA ALA A 5 7.04 0.83 6.05
C ALA A 5 6.19 1.34 4.89
N MET A 6 4.94 0.90 4.85
CA MET A 6 3.99 1.30 3.81
C MET A 6 2.59 1.45 4.36
N GLN A 7 1.81 2.36 3.77
CA GLN A 7 0.36 2.41 3.94
C GLN A 7 -0.31 2.70 2.61
N ILE A 8 -1.57 2.33 2.50
CA ILE A 8 -2.46 2.76 1.41
C ILE A 8 -3.60 3.58 1.99
N SER A 9 -3.94 4.68 1.32
CA SER A 9 -5.10 5.51 1.66
C SER A 9 -6.02 5.70 0.45
N GLY A 10 -7.32 5.82 0.74
CA GLY A 10 -8.33 6.23 -0.23
C GLY A 10 -8.58 7.73 -0.22
N GLY A 11 -9.27 8.23 -1.26
CA GLY A 11 -9.74 9.61 -1.36
C GLY A 11 -10.83 9.95 -0.34
N ASP A 12 -11.41 8.92 0.30
CA ASP A 12 -12.32 9.02 1.44
C ASP A 12 -11.61 9.27 2.79
N GLY A 13 -10.27 9.36 2.79
CA GLY A 13 -9.46 9.59 3.98
C GLY A 13 -9.24 8.36 4.85
N ALA A 14 -9.77 7.19 4.48
CA ALA A 14 -9.44 5.93 5.14
C ALA A 14 -8.02 5.49 4.76
N ALA A 15 -7.30 4.89 5.72
CA ALA A 15 -5.95 4.38 5.51
C ALA A 15 -5.74 3.03 6.18
N VAL A 16 -4.88 2.21 5.59
CA VAL A 16 -4.51 0.88 6.08
C VAL A 16 -2.99 0.73 6.09
N ARG A 17 -2.46 0.27 7.22
CA ARG A 17 -1.05 -0.11 7.36
C ARG A 17 -0.81 -1.40 6.59
N ILE A 18 0.10 -1.39 5.62
CA ILE A 18 0.48 -2.59 4.89
C ILE A 18 1.50 -3.36 5.73
N ILE A 19 1.19 -4.64 5.97
CA ILE A 19 2.04 -5.61 6.66
C ILE A 19 2.13 -6.89 5.82
N ALA A 20 2.91 -7.86 6.30
CA ALA A 20 3.14 -9.11 5.58
C ALA A 20 1.85 -9.90 5.23
N SER A 21 0.80 -9.80 6.07
CA SER A 21 -0.47 -10.51 5.87
C SER A 21 -1.58 -9.66 5.28
N THR A 22 -1.29 -8.42 4.86
CA THR A 22 -2.29 -7.56 4.20
C THR A 22 -2.76 -8.21 2.89
N TYR A 23 -4.06 -8.18 2.65
CA TYR A 23 -4.68 -8.68 1.42
C TYR A 23 -5.54 -7.60 0.76
N PHE A 24 -5.81 -7.80 -0.53
CA PHE A 24 -6.59 -6.91 -1.38
C PHE A 24 -7.73 -7.69 -2.05
N LEU A 25 -8.94 -7.13 -2.07
CA LEU A 25 -10.08 -7.66 -2.82
C LEU A 25 -10.78 -6.52 -3.57
N ASP A 26 -11.40 -6.85 -4.69
CA ASP A 26 -12.30 -5.94 -5.39
C ASP A 26 -13.55 -5.66 -4.54
N GLY A 27 -13.88 -4.39 -4.37
CA GLY A 27 -15.11 -3.92 -3.74
C GLY A 27 -16.21 -3.61 -4.76
N ALA A 28 -17.37 -3.18 -4.26
CA ALA A 28 -18.45 -2.75 -5.13
C ALA A 28 -18.11 -1.40 -5.78
N GLY A 29 -18.47 -1.20 -7.05
CA GLY A 29 -18.34 0.11 -7.71
C GLY A 29 -16.91 0.62 -7.88
N GLY A 30 -15.91 -0.25 -7.94
CA GLY A 30 -14.50 0.13 -8.08
C GLY A 30 -13.80 0.50 -6.77
N GLU A 31 -14.44 0.24 -5.62
CA GLU A 31 -13.80 0.27 -4.32
C GLU A 31 -12.71 -0.81 -4.20
N LEU A 32 -11.77 -0.59 -3.29
CA LEU A 32 -10.77 -1.58 -2.90
C LEU A 32 -10.99 -1.97 -1.44
N VAL A 33 -11.05 -3.27 -1.15
CA VAL A 33 -11.04 -3.77 0.22
C VAL A 33 -9.61 -4.17 0.59
N VAL A 34 -9.02 -3.47 1.55
CA VAL A 34 -7.67 -3.70 2.04
C VAL A 34 -7.73 -4.14 3.50
N ASP A 35 -7.29 -5.36 3.79
CA ASP A 35 -7.32 -5.95 5.14
C ASP A 35 -8.71 -5.80 5.82
N GLY A 36 -9.77 -6.01 5.04
CA GLY A 36 -11.17 -5.89 5.47
C GLY A 36 -11.72 -4.46 5.50
N ARG A 37 -10.91 -3.43 5.24
CA ARG A 37 -11.34 -2.04 5.17
C ARG A 37 -11.58 -1.59 3.73
N ARG A 38 -12.78 -1.08 3.46
CA ARG A 38 -13.11 -0.45 2.17
C ARG A 38 -12.42 0.91 2.03
N LEU A 39 -11.86 1.14 0.86
CA LEU A 39 -11.26 2.39 0.41
C LEU A 39 -11.90 2.79 -0.92
N SER A 40 -12.24 4.07 -1.05
CA SER A 40 -12.67 4.67 -2.31
C SER A 40 -11.53 5.42 -2.99
N GLY A 41 -11.46 5.33 -4.31
CA GLY A 41 -10.44 6.02 -5.09
C GLY A 41 -10.56 7.56 -5.03
N PRO A 42 -9.51 8.31 -5.42
CA PRO A 42 -8.20 7.80 -5.86
C PRO A 42 -7.38 7.21 -4.70
N PHE A 43 -6.46 6.29 -5.02
CA PHE A 43 -5.63 5.61 -4.02
C PHE A 43 -4.22 6.19 -3.97
N THR A 44 -3.65 6.30 -2.78
CA THR A 44 -2.25 6.71 -2.57
C THR A 44 -1.53 5.63 -1.76
N ILE A 45 -0.36 5.20 -2.24
CA ILE A 45 0.54 4.32 -1.48
C ILE A 45 1.70 5.17 -0.99
N THR A 46 1.82 5.34 0.33
CA THR A 46 2.95 6.03 0.96
C THR A 46 3.97 4.99 1.42
N VAL A 47 5.24 5.19 1.06
CA VAL A 47 6.32 4.24 1.30
C VAL A 47 7.52 4.96 1.92
N ILE A 48 8.12 4.36 2.94
CA ILE A 48 9.43 4.76 3.49
C ILE A 48 10.49 3.77 2.98
N GLY A 49 11.53 4.30 2.34
CA GLY A 49 12.67 3.54 1.79
C GLY A 49 13.52 4.41 0.86
N ASP A 50 14.51 3.82 0.19
CA ASP A 50 15.36 4.54 -0.77
C ASP A 50 14.55 4.96 -2.03
N PRO A 51 14.37 6.27 -2.31
CA PRO A 51 13.50 6.73 -3.39
C PRO A 51 13.99 6.29 -4.77
N THR A 52 15.32 6.27 -4.99
CA THR A 52 15.92 5.85 -6.27
C THR A 52 15.57 4.39 -6.59
N THR A 53 15.66 3.51 -5.59
CA THR A 53 15.34 2.09 -5.70
C THR A 53 13.84 1.89 -5.93
N MET A 54 12.97 2.65 -5.25
CA MET A 54 11.51 2.60 -5.46
C MET A 54 11.12 3.05 -6.87
N ALA A 55 11.62 4.20 -7.30
CA ALA A 55 11.35 4.75 -8.63
C ALA A 55 11.82 3.80 -9.75
N THR A 56 12.96 3.12 -9.55
CA THR A 56 13.45 2.11 -10.50
C THR A 56 12.50 0.91 -10.56
N ALA A 57 12.02 0.42 -9.41
CA ALA A 57 11.11 -0.73 -9.36
C ALA A 57 9.75 -0.45 -10.06
N LEU A 58 9.27 0.79 -10.01
CA LEU A 58 8.03 1.19 -10.71
C LEU A 58 8.19 1.23 -12.24
N LYS A 59 9.42 1.34 -12.76
CA LYS A 59 9.73 1.36 -14.20
C LYS A 59 9.95 -0.03 -14.79
N ILE A 60 9.80 -1.10 -14.01
CA ILE A 60 9.95 -2.47 -14.51
C ILE A 60 8.90 -2.73 -15.61
N PRO A 61 9.32 -3.13 -16.83
CA PRO A 61 8.39 -3.44 -17.91
C PRO A 61 7.40 -4.54 -17.51
N GLY A 62 6.13 -4.36 -17.89
CA GLY A 62 5.05 -5.27 -17.50
C GLY A 62 4.68 -5.22 -16.01
N GLY A 63 5.23 -4.27 -15.24
CA GLY A 63 4.90 -4.06 -13.84
C GLY A 63 3.59 -3.29 -13.62
N VAL A 64 3.39 -2.84 -12.39
CA VAL A 64 2.15 -2.17 -11.95
C VAL A 64 1.86 -0.89 -12.72
N ALA A 65 2.85 -0.01 -12.92
CA ALA A 65 2.61 1.27 -13.60
C ALA A 65 2.19 1.07 -15.07
N ALA A 66 2.81 0.11 -15.76
CA ALA A 66 2.45 -0.25 -17.12
C ALA A 66 1.04 -0.87 -17.18
N SER A 67 0.68 -1.70 -16.21
CA SER A 67 -0.65 -2.32 -16.12
C SER A 67 -1.74 -1.26 -15.92
N VAL A 68 -1.55 -0.34 -14.95
CA VAL A 68 -2.49 0.76 -14.70
C VAL A 68 -2.66 1.64 -15.93
N ALA A 69 -1.57 1.98 -16.62
CA ALA A 69 -1.65 2.75 -17.86
C ALA A 69 -2.37 1.99 -18.99
N GLY A 70 -2.16 0.67 -19.09
CA GLY A 70 -2.85 -0.20 -20.05
C GLY A 70 -4.37 -0.23 -19.85
N ASP A 71 -4.82 -0.13 -18.59
CA ASP A 71 -6.24 -0.07 -18.23
C ASP A 71 -6.82 1.36 -18.28
N GLY A 72 -6.05 2.34 -18.78
CA GLY A 72 -6.47 3.74 -18.95
C GLY A 72 -6.36 4.59 -17.68
N GLY A 73 -5.73 4.07 -16.62
CA GLY A 73 -5.41 4.80 -15.40
C GLY A 73 -4.12 5.61 -15.50
N ASN A 74 -3.80 6.33 -14.42
CA ASN A 74 -2.57 7.10 -14.30
C ASN A 74 -1.88 6.82 -12.96
N VAL A 75 -0.55 6.71 -12.97
CA VAL A 75 0.27 6.60 -11.76
C VAL A 75 1.15 7.82 -11.66
N ILE A 76 1.05 8.53 -10.53
CA ILE A 76 1.91 9.67 -10.20
C ILE A 76 2.88 9.20 -9.13
N VAL A 77 4.17 9.45 -9.36
CA VAL A 77 5.25 9.14 -8.42
C VAL A 77 5.84 10.44 -7.95
N GLU A 78 5.91 10.61 -6.64
CA GLU A 78 6.48 11.80 -6.00
C GLU A 78 7.54 11.36 -4.98
N ASP A 79 8.76 11.82 -5.20
CA ASP A 79 9.85 11.60 -4.26
C ASP A 79 9.81 12.71 -3.20
N ARG A 80 9.85 12.33 -1.92
CA ARG A 80 9.81 13.26 -0.80
C ARG A 80 10.97 13.00 0.15
N GLU A 81 11.51 14.08 0.72
CA GLU A 81 12.51 13.98 1.80
C GLU A 81 11.90 13.35 3.06
N VAL A 82 10.62 13.64 3.33
CA VAL A 82 9.87 13.09 4.45
C VAL A 82 8.59 12.43 3.95
N ALA A 83 8.42 11.16 4.27
CA ALA A 83 7.19 10.41 4.10
C ALA A 83 6.72 9.90 5.47
N GLU A 84 5.45 10.11 5.79
CA GLU A 84 4.86 9.66 7.05
C GLU A 84 3.95 8.46 6.82
N VAL A 85 4.21 7.37 7.55
CA VAL A 85 3.35 6.18 7.62
C VAL A 85 2.79 6.09 9.04
N SER A 86 1.63 6.70 9.25
CA SER A 86 0.99 6.82 10.57
C SER A 86 -0.10 5.78 10.82
N ALA A 87 -0.58 5.09 9.78
CA ALA A 87 -1.50 3.98 9.96
C ALA A 87 -0.86 2.86 10.79
N LEU A 88 -1.64 2.33 11.72
CA LEU A 88 -1.26 1.21 12.60
C LEU A 88 -2.07 -0.04 12.24
N HIS A 89 -1.45 -1.21 12.36
CA HIS A 89 -2.15 -2.48 12.31
C HIS A 89 -2.47 -2.94 13.74
N ALA A 90 -3.70 -3.39 13.96
CA ALA A 90 -4.10 -3.90 15.26
C ALA A 90 -3.45 -5.28 15.51
N PRO A 91 -2.87 -5.52 16.69
CA PRO A 91 -2.24 -6.81 16.97
C PRO A 91 -3.27 -7.93 16.96
N VAL A 92 -2.94 -9.04 16.28
CA VAL A 92 -3.74 -10.26 16.33
C VAL A 92 -3.41 -11.03 17.60
N LYS A 93 -4.44 -11.39 18.37
CA LYS A 93 -4.28 -12.26 19.54
C LYS A 93 -4.00 -13.68 19.07
N LEU A 94 -2.79 -14.16 19.32
CA LEU A 94 -2.40 -15.53 19.01
C LEU A 94 -2.95 -16.49 20.08
N GLU A 95 -3.61 -17.57 19.65
CA GLU A 95 -4.18 -18.55 20.59
C GLU A 95 -3.13 -19.55 21.11
N HIS A 96 -2.23 -19.98 20.23
CA HIS A 96 -1.24 -21.03 20.53
C HIS A 96 0.18 -20.49 20.75
N ALA A 97 0.56 -19.40 20.07
CA ALA A 97 1.91 -18.86 20.11
C ALA A 97 2.06 -17.79 21.20
N ARG A 98 3.23 -17.74 21.83
CA ARG A 98 3.64 -16.70 22.79
C ARG A 98 5.11 -16.34 22.57
N PRO A 99 5.53 -15.09 22.85
CA PRO A 99 6.94 -14.72 22.82
C PRO A 99 7.75 -15.59 23.80
N VAL A 100 8.96 -15.99 23.40
CA VAL A 100 9.94 -16.55 24.33
C VAL A 100 10.55 -15.41 25.15
N SER A 101 10.80 -15.67 26.43
CA SER A 101 11.45 -14.71 27.35
C SER A 101 12.95 -14.98 27.43
#